data_AF-A0A8H5VZK3-F1
#
_entry.id   AF-A0A8H5VZK3-F1
#
_cell.length_a   1.000
_cell.length_b   1.000
_cell.length_c   1.000
_cell.angle_alpha   90.00
_cell.angle_beta   90.00
_cell.angle_gamma   90.00
#
_symmetry.space_group_name_H-M   'P 1'
#
loop_
_entity.id
_entity.type
_entity.pdbx_description
1 polymer ?
#
loop_
_entity_poly.entity_id
_entity_poly.type
_entity_poly.pdbx_seq_one_letter_code
_entity_poly.pdbx_strand_id
1 'polypeptide(L)'
;MASLVFATLLASAYGKTVKSPTPPMGWNSYNHYNCRPSEDIIKINAKGLVDLGFKDLGYSIVTVDCGWPSRDRDSEGRLQWNETLFPSGPKALGEYIHDLGLEFGLYSGAGYLQCGSTDIPASLDYEEIDAKSFAEWGGDTLKYDNCYATSKTDMVDATSAEAKSPNRFIKMAAAINETDRDIKYFLCQWGIGEDVPQWAAPLGNSWRMSNDIFNAWRAIWRITNQVVAHAKYNGPGAFADMDMLIIGLGALSHDEERFHFGFWSMMKSPLIIGGVMDAKQIPAESLEIMSNKEVIAINQDPLAEAAKLVIRYTEEEWDVWAGNLSSNRKVLGVLNWKNETQTVKVDLSLIGVDKAAARDVWAHEDLSISGIQDFKLEPHELRQLVLSDISPTSPPKAAGYYSAQDATLSGSASLVNCKDTECLPTHKKVGSIGSDAKVTFKSVSAAKDGPVYLGIDYINHEYHHTIGDWETNSRNMSISVNGQDAKRWAFPNAGGDWFEGDRLTILVDGFKKGDNNEVAFTASASGGWAPDLVGFEVLE
;
A
#
# COMPACT_ATOMS: atom_id res chain seq x y z
N MET A 1 53.95 17.11 4.85
CA MET A 1 53.41 15.77 5.12
C MET A 1 51.92 15.92 5.34
N ALA A 2 51.12 15.63 4.32
CA ALA A 2 49.67 15.66 4.41
C ALA A 2 49.18 14.20 4.28
N SER A 3 48.61 13.66 5.34
CA SER A 3 48.00 12.33 5.35
C SER A 3 46.58 12.45 4.80
N LEU A 4 46.33 11.86 3.63
CA LEU A 4 44.98 11.58 3.16
C LEU A 4 44.41 10.42 3.98
N VAL A 5 43.31 10.67 4.68
CA VAL A 5 42.46 9.62 5.24
C VAL A 5 41.51 9.16 4.13
N PHE A 6 41.72 7.95 3.62
CA PHE A 6 40.75 7.28 2.77
C PHE A 6 39.63 6.72 3.65
N ALA A 7 38.43 7.30 3.55
CA ALA A 7 37.22 6.65 4.05
C ALA A 7 36.90 5.47 3.12
N THR A 8 37.14 4.25 3.59
CA THR A 8 36.63 3.04 2.94
C THR A 8 35.12 2.97 3.16
N LEU A 9 34.36 3.33 2.13
CA LEU A 9 32.97 2.89 1.99
C LEU A 9 32.99 1.37 1.87
N LEU A 10 32.56 0.67 2.93
CA LEU A 10 32.14 -0.72 2.83
C LEU A 10 30.90 -0.72 1.95
N ALA A 11 31.05 -1.18 0.71
CA ALA A 11 29.92 -1.54 -0.12
C ALA A 11 29.23 -2.74 0.54
N SER A 12 28.12 -2.49 1.22
CA SER A 12 27.19 -3.54 1.60
C SER A 12 26.72 -4.22 0.32
N ALA A 13 27.09 -5.50 0.13
CA ALA A 13 26.56 -6.31 -0.95
C ALA A 13 25.08 -6.60 -0.68
N TYR A 14 24.20 -5.69 -1.10
CA TYR A 14 22.77 -5.95 -1.15
C TYR A 14 22.53 -7.00 -2.25
N GLY A 15 21.88 -8.11 -1.88
CA GLY A 15 21.71 -9.30 -2.71
C GLY A 15 20.99 -9.06 -4.04
N LYS A 16 21.33 -9.85 -5.06
CA LYS A 16 20.76 -9.74 -6.42
C LYS A 16 19.49 -10.60 -6.58
N THR A 17 18.42 -10.33 -5.82
CA THR A 17 17.12 -10.90 -6.21
C THR A 17 16.70 -10.30 -7.55
N VAL A 18 16.09 -11.08 -8.42
CA VAL A 18 15.72 -10.60 -9.76
C VAL A 18 14.56 -9.63 -9.67
N LYS A 19 14.82 -8.39 -10.08
CA LYS A 19 13.88 -7.28 -9.96
C LYS A 19 13.00 -7.13 -11.21
N SER A 20 11.70 -6.97 -10.99
CA SER A 20 10.74 -6.66 -12.05
C SER A 20 10.73 -5.15 -12.32
N PRO A 21 10.78 -4.68 -13.58
CA PRO A 21 10.76 -3.25 -13.87
C PRO A 21 9.40 -2.60 -13.55
N THR A 22 8.32 -3.38 -13.55
CA THR A 22 6.95 -2.97 -13.24
C THR A 22 6.34 -3.91 -12.19
N PRO A 23 5.21 -3.53 -11.54
CA PRO A 23 4.58 -4.37 -10.53
C PRO A 23 4.24 -5.77 -11.08
N PRO A 24 4.49 -6.85 -10.33
CA PRO A 24 4.10 -8.19 -10.73
C PRO A 24 2.60 -8.32 -11.00
N MET A 25 2.22 -9.12 -12.00
CA MET A 25 0.83 -9.44 -12.32
C MET A 25 0.66 -10.96 -12.44
N GLY A 26 -0.43 -11.49 -11.92
CA GLY A 26 -0.66 -12.93 -11.93
C GLY A 26 -1.89 -13.36 -11.14
N TRP A 27 -1.84 -14.58 -10.62
CA TRP A 27 -2.90 -15.22 -9.86
C TRP A 27 -2.33 -15.99 -8.66
N ASN A 28 -3.08 -16.03 -7.56
CA ASN A 28 -2.71 -16.74 -6.35
C ASN A 28 -3.92 -17.50 -5.78
N SER A 29 -3.69 -18.74 -5.31
CA SER A 29 -4.75 -19.62 -4.84
C SER A 29 -5.43 -19.22 -3.53
N TYR A 30 -4.85 -18.32 -2.72
CA TYR A 30 -5.28 -18.12 -1.34
C TYR A 30 -6.70 -17.56 -1.18
N ASN A 31 -7.06 -16.45 -1.82
CA ASN A 31 -8.32 -15.76 -1.49
C ASN A 31 -9.57 -16.62 -1.72
N HIS A 32 -9.60 -17.42 -2.80
CA HIS A 32 -10.73 -18.31 -3.09
C HIS A 32 -10.61 -19.67 -2.40
N TYR A 33 -9.42 -20.27 -2.37
CA TYR A 33 -9.23 -21.67 -1.94
C TYR A 33 -8.65 -21.82 -0.53
N ASN A 34 -8.25 -20.73 0.13
CA ASN A 34 -7.48 -20.71 1.38
C ASN A 34 -6.25 -21.65 1.29
N CYS A 35 -5.83 -22.24 2.41
CA CYS A 35 -4.76 -23.24 2.44
C CYS A 35 -5.21 -24.65 2.00
N ARG A 36 -6.03 -24.73 0.94
CA ARG A 36 -6.51 -26.00 0.37
C ARG A 36 -6.31 -26.07 -1.16
N PRO A 37 -5.10 -25.77 -1.68
CA PRO A 37 -4.84 -25.91 -3.10
C PRO A 37 -4.77 -27.39 -3.52
N SER A 38 -4.97 -27.67 -4.80
CA SER A 38 -4.66 -28.96 -5.42
C SER A 38 -4.11 -28.73 -6.83
N GLU A 39 -3.39 -29.70 -7.37
CA GLU A 39 -2.82 -29.61 -8.72
C GLU A 39 -3.88 -29.29 -9.78
N ASP A 40 -5.07 -29.89 -9.68
CA ASP A 40 -6.18 -29.59 -10.58
C ASP A 40 -6.66 -28.15 -10.46
N ILE A 41 -6.78 -27.61 -9.23
CA ILE A 41 -7.14 -26.21 -9.01
C ILE A 41 -6.10 -25.30 -9.68
N ILE A 42 -4.81 -25.57 -9.48
CA ILE A 42 -3.74 -24.75 -10.07
C ILE A 42 -3.79 -24.83 -11.60
N LYS A 43 -3.95 -26.04 -12.17
CA LYS A 43 -4.02 -26.25 -13.63
C LYS A 43 -5.23 -25.56 -14.26
N ILE A 44 -6.39 -25.60 -13.61
CA ILE A 44 -7.61 -24.91 -14.07
C ILE A 44 -7.36 -23.41 -14.15
N ASN A 45 -6.84 -22.80 -13.08
CA ASN A 45 -6.64 -21.36 -13.02
C ASN A 45 -5.51 -20.88 -13.94
N ALA A 46 -4.40 -21.64 -14.04
CA ALA A 46 -3.31 -21.36 -14.97
C ALA A 46 -3.79 -21.39 -16.42
N LYS A 47 -4.55 -22.43 -16.79
CA LYS A 47 -5.16 -22.51 -18.13
C LYS A 47 -6.18 -21.39 -18.35
N GLY A 48 -6.94 -21.02 -17.32
CA GLY A 48 -7.85 -19.89 -17.31
C GLY A 48 -7.18 -18.57 -17.67
N LEU A 49 -6.00 -18.26 -17.12
CA LEU A 49 -5.24 -17.06 -17.49
C LEU A 49 -4.94 -17.01 -18.99
N VAL A 50 -4.67 -18.15 -19.61
CA VAL A 50 -4.42 -18.24 -21.06
C VAL A 50 -5.71 -18.14 -21.86
N ASP A 51 -6.69 -18.98 -21.54
CA ASP A 51 -7.95 -19.11 -22.30
C ASP A 51 -8.79 -17.83 -22.25
N LEU A 52 -8.72 -17.07 -21.15
CA LEU A 52 -9.40 -15.79 -20.98
C LEU A 52 -8.59 -14.60 -21.49
N GLY A 53 -7.38 -14.82 -22.02
CA GLY A 53 -6.52 -13.78 -22.61
C GLY A 53 -5.73 -12.93 -21.61
N PHE A 54 -5.74 -13.28 -20.32
CA PHE A 54 -5.07 -12.53 -19.25
C PHE A 54 -3.54 -12.62 -19.33
N LYS A 55 -3.01 -13.74 -19.83
CA LYS A 55 -1.58 -13.87 -20.13
C LYS A 55 -1.09 -12.74 -21.06
N ASP A 56 -1.85 -12.45 -22.12
CA ASP A 56 -1.49 -11.42 -23.11
C ASP A 56 -1.64 -9.99 -22.56
N LEU A 57 -2.33 -9.84 -21.42
CA LEU A 57 -2.42 -8.59 -20.65
C LEU A 57 -1.27 -8.43 -19.63
N GLY A 58 -0.41 -9.43 -19.49
CA GLY A 58 0.75 -9.42 -18.59
C GLY A 58 0.59 -10.25 -17.31
N TYR A 59 -0.60 -10.83 -17.05
CA TYR A 59 -0.81 -11.74 -15.91
C TYR A 59 -0.08 -13.05 -16.16
N SER A 60 1.13 -13.15 -15.63
CA SER A 60 2.07 -14.21 -15.97
C SER A 60 2.37 -15.15 -14.82
N ILE A 61 2.18 -14.72 -13.56
CA ILE A 61 2.53 -15.53 -12.39
C ILE A 61 1.34 -16.41 -11.95
N VAL A 62 1.62 -17.67 -11.61
CA VAL A 62 0.66 -18.61 -10.99
C VAL A 62 1.26 -19.12 -9.68
N THR A 63 0.77 -18.62 -8.56
CA THR A 63 1.29 -18.98 -7.22
C THR A 63 0.46 -20.06 -6.55
N VAL A 64 1.12 -21.15 -6.17
CA VAL A 64 0.59 -22.16 -5.23
C VAL A 64 0.84 -21.66 -3.81
N ASP A 65 -0.21 -21.14 -3.16
CA ASP A 65 -0.12 -20.62 -1.80
C ASP A 65 -0.15 -21.73 -0.74
N CYS A 66 -0.31 -21.38 0.55
CA CYS A 66 -0.22 -22.29 1.68
C CYS A 66 -0.96 -23.64 1.53
N GLY A 67 -0.45 -24.68 2.19
CA GLY A 67 -1.09 -25.99 2.28
C GLY A 67 -0.62 -27.04 1.27
N TRP A 68 0.28 -26.68 0.35
CA TRP A 68 0.84 -27.61 -0.65
C TRP A 68 1.90 -28.60 -0.14
N PRO A 69 2.73 -28.31 0.89
CA PRO A 69 3.74 -29.26 1.33
C PRO A 69 3.15 -30.48 2.06
N SER A 70 3.95 -31.55 2.11
CA SER A 70 3.76 -32.62 3.07
C SER A 70 4.05 -32.13 4.50
N ARG A 71 3.57 -32.87 5.50
CA ARG A 71 3.93 -32.66 6.91
C ARG A 71 5.39 -33.02 7.19
N ASP A 72 5.92 -33.96 6.42
CA ASP A 72 7.26 -34.50 6.62
C ASP A 72 8.24 -33.94 5.58
N ARG A 73 9.45 -33.65 6.04
CA ARG A 73 10.63 -33.44 5.17
C ARG A 73 11.27 -34.80 4.86
N ASP A 74 12.07 -34.88 3.80
CA ASP A 74 12.85 -36.10 3.52
C ASP A 74 14.04 -36.28 4.49
N SER A 75 14.83 -37.34 4.29
CA SER A 75 16.02 -37.65 5.10
C SER A 75 17.11 -36.58 5.04
N GLU A 76 17.13 -35.78 3.98
CA GLU A 76 18.06 -34.69 3.72
C GLU A 76 17.52 -33.35 4.25
N GLY A 77 16.30 -33.34 4.81
CA GLY A 77 15.64 -32.17 5.35
C GLY A 77 14.97 -31.29 4.30
N ARG A 78 14.79 -31.75 3.05
CA ARG A 78 14.11 -30.99 2.00
C ARG A 78 12.60 -31.03 2.19
N LEU A 79 11.93 -29.91 1.91
CA LEU A 79 10.46 -29.89 1.82
C LEU A 79 9.97 -30.94 0.81
N GLN A 80 8.94 -31.68 1.20
CA GLN A 80 8.20 -32.57 0.31
C GLN A 80 6.82 -31.97 0.04
N TRP A 81 6.14 -32.45 -0.99
CA TRP A 81 4.77 -32.03 -1.33
C TRP A 81 3.74 -33.07 -0.87
N ASN A 82 2.50 -32.65 -0.74
CA ASN A 82 1.40 -33.57 -0.48
C ASN A 82 1.05 -34.32 -1.79
N GLU A 83 1.50 -35.58 -1.93
CA GLU A 83 1.27 -36.41 -3.12
C GLU A 83 -0.21 -36.68 -3.44
N THR A 84 -1.12 -36.54 -2.47
CA THR A 84 -2.56 -36.67 -2.74
C THR A 84 -3.12 -35.41 -3.41
N LEU A 85 -2.64 -34.23 -3.02
CA LEU A 85 -3.06 -32.95 -3.61
C LEU A 85 -2.27 -32.63 -4.89
N PHE A 86 -1.01 -33.07 -4.96
CA PHE A 86 -0.05 -32.80 -6.04
C PHE A 86 0.61 -34.09 -6.52
N PRO A 87 -0.14 -35.01 -7.17
CA PRO A 87 0.35 -36.34 -7.54
C PRO A 87 1.51 -36.32 -8.54
N SER A 88 1.66 -35.26 -9.35
CA SER A 88 2.80 -35.13 -10.27
C SER A 88 4.03 -34.48 -9.64
N GLY A 89 3.86 -33.86 -8.47
CA GLY A 89 4.89 -33.09 -7.78
C GLY A 89 5.14 -31.69 -8.38
N PRO A 90 5.87 -30.85 -7.64
CA PRO A 90 6.05 -29.44 -7.98
C PRO A 90 6.81 -29.23 -9.29
N LYS A 91 7.76 -30.11 -9.63
CA LYS A 91 8.52 -30.01 -10.88
C LYS A 91 7.64 -30.19 -12.13
N ALA A 92 6.84 -31.25 -12.16
CA ALA A 92 5.95 -31.50 -13.30
C ALA A 92 4.83 -30.45 -13.40
N LEU A 93 4.35 -29.93 -12.27
CA LEU A 93 3.44 -28.78 -12.25
C LEU A 93 4.10 -27.50 -12.80
N GLY A 94 5.34 -27.22 -12.39
CA GLY A 94 6.13 -26.11 -12.91
C GLY A 94 6.32 -26.20 -14.43
N GLU A 95 6.72 -27.38 -14.93
CA GLU A 95 6.84 -27.65 -16.38
C GLU A 95 5.52 -27.40 -17.12
N TYR A 96 4.38 -27.85 -16.58
CA TYR A 96 3.05 -27.56 -17.16
C TYR A 96 2.75 -26.05 -17.21
N ILE A 97 3.07 -25.30 -16.15
CA ILE A 97 2.86 -23.85 -16.10
C ILE A 97 3.77 -23.13 -17.11
N HIS A 98 5.03 -23.56 -17.23
CA HIS A 98 5.98 -23.05 -18.22
C HIS A 98 5.55 -23.36 -19.66
N ASP A 99 4.98 -24.52 -19.92
CA ASP A 99 4.44 -24.89 -21.25
C ASP A 99 3.27 -23.99 -21.67
N LEU A 100 2.53 -23.42 -20.70
CA LEU A 100 1.54 -22.37 -20.94
C LEU A 100 2.17 -20.99 -21.16
N GLY A 101 3.49 -20.86 -20.98
CA GLY A 101 4.26 -19.61 -21.00
C GLY A 101 3.95 -18.69 -19.81
N LEU A 102 3.64 -19.28 -18.66
CA LEU A 102 3.43 -18.60 -17.38
C LEU A 102 4.61 -18.88 -16.45
N GLU A 103 4.74 -18.12 -15.37
CA GLU A 103 5.75 -18.22 -14.32
C GLU A 103 5.20 -19.02 -13.12
N PHE A 104 5.96 -19.98 -12.62
CA PHE A 104 5.57 -20.85 -11.51
C PHE A 104 5.92 -20.22 -10.16
N GLY A 105 4.92 -19.86 -9.37
CA GLY A 105 5.08 -19.30 -8.04
C GLY A 105 4.89 -20.31 -6.91
N LEU A 106 5.75 -20.21 -5.90
CA LEU A 106 5.74 -21.04 -4.70
C LEU A 106 5.50 -20.19 -3.44
N TYR A 107 5.07 -20.85 -2.38
CA TYR A 107 4.86 -20.26 -1.06
C TYR A 107 5.63 -21.03 0.03
N SER A 108 6.27 -20.28 0.92
CA SER A 108 6.76 -20.77 2.21
C SER A 108 6.73 -19.66 3.26
N GLY A 109 7.28 -19.90 4.45
CA GLY A 109 7.31 -18.94 5.54
C GLY A 109 8.67 -18.80 6.21
N ALA A 110 8.89 -17.62 6.79
CA ALA A 110 9.99 -17.21 7.67
C ALA A 110 9.80 -17.72 9.12
N GLY A 111 9.06 -18.80 9.31
CA GLY A 111 8.89 -19.45 10.61
C GLY A 111 8.96 -20.95 10.49
N TYR A 112 8.66 -21.65 11.59
CA TYR A 112 8.79 -23.10 11.63
C TYR A 112 7.67 -23.83 10.87
N LEU A 113 6.48 -23.23 10.81
CA LEU A 113 5.30 -23.79 10.16
C LEU A 113 4.68 -22.77 9.20
N GLN A 114 3.96 -23.27 8.19
CA GLN A 114 3.21 -22.40 7.27
C GLN A 114 2.04 -21.71 7.98
N CYS A 115 1.66 -20.52 7.49
CA CYS A 115 0.41 -19.91 7.91
C CYS A 115 -0.79 -20.83 7.59
N GLY A 116 -1.81 -20.81 8.46
CA GLY A 116 -3.02 -21.61 8.28
C GLY A 116 -2.88 -23.10 8.59
N SER A 117 -1.73 -23.53 9.12
CA SER A 117 -1.49 -24.91 9.56
C SER A 117 -0.71 -24.95 10.88
N THR A 118 -0.97 -25.97 11.70
CA THR A 118 -0.23 -26.25 12.94
C THR A 118 0.78 -27.39 12.81
N ASP A 119 0.97 -27.94 11.61
CA ASP A 119 1.72 -29.17 11.37
C ASP A 119 2.43 -29.27 10.01
N ILE A 120 2.31 -28.26 9.14
CA ILE A 120 3.01 -28.21 7.85
C ILE A 120 4.27 -27.35 7.99
N PRO A 121 5.47 -27.88 7.68
CA PRO A 121 6.73 -27.16 7.83
C PRO A 121 6.82 -25.97 6.88
N ALA A 122 7.38 -24.87 7.38
CA ALA A 122 7.90 -23.75 6.60
C ALA A 122 9.44 -23.78 6.60
N SER A 123 10.12 -22.72 6.16
CA SER A 123 11.55 -22.77 5.80
C SER A 123 12.52 -22.24 6.85
N LEU A 124 12.07 -21.84 8.05
CA LEU A 124 13.00 -21.40 9.09
C LEU A 124 14.00 -22.52 9.43
N ASP A 125 15.29 -22.19 9.40
CA ASP A 125 16.45 -23.09 9.55
C ASP A 125 16.75 -24.01 8.35
N TYR A 126 15.92 -23.99 7.30
CA TYR A 126 16.10 -24.78 6.07
C TYR A 126 16.18 -23.90 4.82
N GLU A 127 16.40 -22.59 4.98
CA GLU A 127 16.27 -21.61 3.89
C GLU A 127 17.16 -21.93 2.68
N GLU A 128 18.41 -22.34 2.90
CA GLU A 128 19.34 -22.72 1.83
C GLU A 128 18.92 -23.98 1.06
N ILE A 129 18.40 -24.99 1.78
CA ILE A 129 17.96 -26.27 1.19
C ILE A 129 16.65 -26.07 0.42
N ASP A 130 15.74 -25.29 1.00
CA ASP A 130 14.44 -25.01 0.41
C ASP A 130 14.59 -24.10 -0.83
N ALA A 131 15.44 -23.06 -0.79
CA ALA A 131 15.73 -22.23 -1.96
C ALA A 131 16.28 -23.06 -3.14
N LYS A 132 17.22 -23.97 -2.88
CA LYS A 132 17.72 -24.91 -3.91
C LYS A 132 16.62 -25.81 -4.44
N SER A 133 15.75 -26.32 -3.57
CA SER A 133 14.61 -27.15 -3.99
C SER A 133 13.63 -26.38 -4.87
N PHE A 134 13.30 -25.13 -4.50
CA PHE A 134 12.44 -24.26 -5.30
C PHE A 134 13.04 -24.00 -6.68
N ALA A 135 14.35 -23.74 -6.76
CA ALA A 135 15.06 -23.58 -8.03
C ALA A 135 15.04 -24.88 -8.88
N GLU A 136 15.33 -26.04 -8.27
CA GLU A 136 15.31 -27.36 -8.93
C GLU A 136 13.93 -27.75 -9.47
N TRP A 137 12.86 -27.35 -8.79
CA TRP A 137 11.48 -27.55 -9.24
C TRP A 137 11.03 -26.53 -10.28
N GLY A 138 11.85 -25.54 -10.60
CA GLY A 138 11.55 -24.51 -11.60
C GLY A 138 10.73 -23.33 -11.09
N GLY A 139 10.72 -23.05 -9.79
CA GLY A 139 10.03 -21.87 -9.25
C GLY A 139 10.61 -20.56 -9.78
N ASP A 140 9.76 -19.65 -10.27
CA ASP A 140 10.12 -18.31 -10.75
C ASP A 140 9.85 -17.22 -9.70
N THR A 141 8.94 -17.48 -8.77
CA THR A 141 8.61 -16.56 -7.69
C THR A 141 8.45 -17.29 -6.36
N LEU A 142 8.79 -16.61 -5.26
CA LEU A 142 8.55 -17.09 -3.90
C LEU A 142 7.81 -16.02 -3.10
N LYS A 143 6.60 -16.33 -2.65
CA LYS A 143 5.93 -15.62 -1.55
C LYS A 143 6.41 -16.20 -0.23
N TYR A 144 6.89 -15.33 0.68
CA TYR A 144 7.51 -15.76 1.93
C TYR A 144 6.87 -15.09 3.13
N ASP A 145 6.19 -15.86 3.96
CA ASP A 145 5.29 -15.40 5.02
C ASP A 145 5.95 -15.27 6.40
N ASN A 146 5.23 -14.82 7.45
CA ASN A 146 5.83 -14.53 8.77
C ASN A 146 5.25 -15.33 9.96
N CYS A 147 4.39 -16.33 9.73
CA CYS A 147 3.79 -17.12 10.81
C CYS A 147 4.82 -17.98 11.55
N TYR A 148 4.52 -18.34 12.81
CA TYR A 148 5.32 -19.29 13.61
C TYR A 148 6.82 -18.95 13.71
N ALA A 149 7.17 -17.67 13.74
CA ALA A 149 8.56 -17.22 13.80
C ALA A 149 9.26 -17.49 15.15
N THR A 150 8.49 -17.73 16.23
CA THR A 150 9.02 -17.92 17.59
C THR A 150 8.74 -19.31 18.19
N SER A 151 7.82 -20.08 17.61
CA SER A 151 7.34 -21.34 18.18
C SER A 151 6.89 -22.31 17.08
N LYS A 152 6.98 -23.62 17.36
CA LYS A 152 6.44 -24.70 16.52
C LYS A 152 4.99 -25.06 16.84
N THR A 153 4.39 -24.39 17.81
CA THR A 153 3.03 -24.69 18.28
C THR A 153 2.15 -23.45 18.29
N ASP A 154 2.73 -22.29 18.56
CA ASP A 154 1.98 -21.06 18.79
C ASP A 154 2.21 -20.07 17.67
N MET A 155 1.12 -19.43 17.23
CA MET A 155 1.19 -18.31 16.31
C MET A 155 2.04 -17.19 16.91
N VAL A 156 2.89 -16.57 16.07
CA VAL A 156 3.73 -15.48 16.51
C VAL A 156 2.89 -14.27 16.88
N ASP A 157 3.22 -13.62 18.00
CA ASP A 157 2.70 -12.31 18.34
C ASP A 157 3.35 -11.25 17.43
N ALA A 158 2.53 -10.47 16.72
CA ALA A 158 2.98 -9.39 15.84
C ALA A 158 3.83 -8.33 16.57
N THR A 159 3.67 -8.21 17.89
CA THR A 159 4.45 -7.28 18.71
C THR A 159 5.84 -7.79 19.09
N SER A 160 6.10 -9.09 18.89
CA SER A 160 7.38 -9.73 19.24
C SER A 160 8.56 -9.17 18.44
N ALA A 161 9.75 -9.18 19.05
CA ALA A 161 10.97 -8.73 18.39
C ALA A 161 11.28 -9.59 17.15
N GLU A 162 11.02 -10.89 17.23
CA GLU A 162 11.20 -11.80 16.11
C GLU A 162 10.26 -11.46 14.95
N ALA A 163 8.94 -11.28 15.17
CA ALA A 163 8.01 -10.94 14.08
C ALA A 163 8.42 -9.68 13.32
N LYS A 164 8.96 -8.68 14.03
CA LYS A 164 9.44 -7.39 13.48
C LYS A 164 10.82 -7.47 12.82
N SER A 165 11.58 -8.53 13.06
CA SER A 165 12.95 -8.62 12.61
C SER A 165 13.06 -8.95 11.12
N PRO A 166 13.89 -8.22 10.35
CA PRO A 166 14.12 -8.50 8.93
C PRO A 166 15.01 -9.73 8.69
N ASN A 167 15.69 -10.25 9.72
CA ASN A 167 16.79 -11.20 9.57
C ASN A 167 16.40 -12.48 8.82
N ARG A 168 15.20 -13.03 9.07
CA ARG A 168 14.74 -14.26 8.42
C ARG A 168 14.43 -14.03 6.93
N PHE A 169 13.87 -12.86 6.61
CA PHE A 169 13.66 -12.45 5.22
C PHE A 169 14.98 -12.22 4.47
N ILE A 170 15.97 -11.60 5.12
CA ILE A 170 17.32 -11.41 4.58
C ILE A 170 17.99 -12.77 4.32
N LYS A 171 17.87 -13.72 5.24
CA LYS A 171 18.47 -15.06 5.11
C LYS A 171 17.89 -15.81 3.91
N MET A 172 16.57 -15.80 3.72
CA MET A 172 15.95 -16.40 2.53
C MET A 172 16.34 -15.66 1.24
N ALA A 173 16.39 -14.33 1.23
CA ALA A 173 16.88 -13.58 0.07
C ALA A 173 18.32 -13.96 -0.31
N ALA A 174 19.21 -14.14 0.68
CA ALA A 174 20.57 -14.62 0.44
C ALA A 174 20.58 -16.04 -0.12
N ALA A 175 19.78 -16.95 0.45
CA ALA A 175 19.67 -18.33 -0.03
C ALA A 175 19.19 -18.42 -1.49
N ILE A 176 18.21 -17.59 -1.88
CA ILE A 176 17.73 -17.50 -3.28
C ILE A 176 18.85 -17.07 -4.23
N ASN A 177 19.66 -16.08 -3.85
CA ASN A 177 20.72 -15.54 -4.69
C ASN A 177 21.88 -16.53 -4.95
N GLU A 178 22.01 -17.56 -4.11
CA GLU A 178 23.01 -18.63 -4.26
C GLU A 178 22.51 -19.79 -5.15
N THR A 179 21.30 -19.68 -5.71
CA THR A 179 20.75 -20.66 -6.65
C THR A 179 21.05 -20.27 -8.10
N ASP A 180 21.10 -21.25 -9.00
CA ASP A 180 21.33 -21.03 -10.44
C ASP A 180 20.07 -20.57 -11.20
N ARG A 181 19.00 -20.18 -10.49
CA ARG A 181 17.72 -19.74 -11.06
C ARG A 181 17.32 -18.38 -10.52
N ASP A 182 16.89 -17.52 -11.43
CA ASP A 182 16.31 -16.23 -11.09
C ASP A 182 14.93 -16.41 -10.44
N ILE A 183 14.83 -16.09 -9.14
CA ILE A 183 13.56 -16.14 -8.38
C ILE A 183 13.19 -14.74 -7.89
N LYS A 184 12.01 -14.27 -8.29
CA LYS A 184 11.41 -13.02 -7.78
C LYS A 184 10.89 -13.24 -6.36
N TYR A 185 11.20 -12.32 -5.46
CA TYR A 185 10.94 -12.52 -4.03
C TYR A 185 9.85 -11.57 -3.53
N PHE A 186 8.74 -12.13 -3.03
CA PHE A 186 7.60 -11.38 -2.50
C PHE A 186 7.54 -11.54 -0.98
N LEU A 187 7.93 -10.50 -0.25
CA LEU A 187 8.01 -10.53 1.20
C LEU A 187 6.61 -10.35 1.80
N CYS A 188 6.13 -11.32 2.56
CA CYS A 188 4.84 -11.30 3.24
C CYS A 188 5.02 -11.14 4.75
N GLN A 189 5.48 -9.95 5.17
CA GLN A 189 5.76 -9.61 6.58
C GLN A 189 4.63 -8.80 7.27
N TRP A 190 3.57 -8.49 6.52
CA TRP A 190 2.32 -7.88 7.01
C TRP A 190 2.43 -6.48 7.62
N GLY A 191 3.34 -5.65 7.15
CA GLY A 191 3.60 -4.32 7.74
C GLY A 191 4.12 -4.36 9.19
N ILE A 192 4.55 -5.51 9.71
CA ILE A 192 5.01 -5.65 11.09
C ILE A 192 6.43 -5.11 11.27
N GLY A 193 6.55 -4.13 12.15
CA GLY A 193 7.83 -3.55 12.57
C GLY A 193 7.96 -2.11 12.12
N GLU A 194 9.15 -1.59 12.33
CA GLU A 194 9.49 -0.20 11.98
C GLU A 194 10.23 -0.18 10.65
N ASP A 195 10.06 0.89 9.89
CA ASP A 195 10.81 1.17 8.66
C ASP A 195 10.82 0.03 7.64
N VAL A 196 9.73 -0.75 7.59
CA VAL A 196 9.56 -1.91 6.71
C VAL A 196 10.09 -1.69 5.29
N PRO A 197 9.70 -0.62 4.57
CA PRO A 197 10.15 -0.42 3.19
C PRO A 197 11.66 -0.27 3.06
N GLN A 198 12.35 0.31 4.06
CA GLN A 198 13.77 0.62 3.98
C GLN A 198 14.62 -0.65 3.85
N TRP A 199 14.22 -1.73 4.51
CA TRP A 199 14.89 -3.02 4.41
C TRP A 199 14.22 -3.97 3.42
N ALA A 200 12.89 -3.90 3.24
CA ALA A 200 12.17 -4.85 2.38
C ALA A 200 12.29 -4.52 0.88
N ALA A 201 12.22 -3.25 0.49
CA ALA A 201 12.34 -2.80 -0.89
C ALA A 201 13.65 -3.23 -1.58
N PRO A 202 14.84 -3.08 -0.98
CA PRO A 202 16.07 -3.58 -1.61
C PRO A 202 16.11 -5.11 -1.69
N LEU A 203 15.42 -5.84 -0.81
CA LEU A 203 15.49 -7.31 -0.75
C LEU A 203 14.57 -8.02 -1.74
N GLY A 204 13.34 -7.56 -1.96
CA GLY A 204 12.35 -8.24 -2.81
C GLY A 204 11.77 -7.36 -3.91
N ASN A 205 10.95 -7.96 -4.75
CA ASN A 205 10.18 -7.25 -5.78
C ASN A 205 8.99 -6.54 -5.15
N SER A 206 8.43 -7.11 -4.08
CA SER A 206 7.33 -6.52 -3.33
C SER A 206 7.42 -6.83 -1.85
N TRP A 207 6.74 -6.01 -1.03
CA TRP A 207 6.59 -6.24 0.41
C TRP A 207 5.15 -5.97 0.83
N ARG A 208 4.54 -6.94 1.51
CA ARG A 208 3.22 -6.81 2.13
C ARG A 208 3.28 -5.72 3.18
N MET A 209 2.50 -4.68 2.95
CA MET A 209 2.40 -3.47 3.78
C MET A 209 1.27 -3.56 4.81
N SER A 210 0.34 -4.50 4.62
CA SER A 210 -0.82 -4.71 5.49
C SER A 210 -0.91 -6.18 5.97
N ASN A 211 -1.64 -6.41 7.07
CA ASN A 211 -2.30 -7.70 7.27
C ASN A 211 -3.29 -7.99 6.13
N ASP A 212 -3.76 -9.23 6.05
CA ASP A 212 -4.54 -9.72 4.93
C ASP A 212 -5.74 -8.83 4.58
N ILE A 213 -5.93 -8.59 3.28
CA ILE A 213 -7.21 -8.11 2.76
C ILE A 213 -8.27 -9.17 3.03
N PHE A 214 -9.49 -8.73 3.35
CA PHE A 214 -10.63 -9.62 3.53
C PHE A 214 -11.80 -9.14 2.69
N ASN A 215 -12.76 -10.03 2.47
CA ASN A 215 -13.89 -9.86 1.55
C ASN A 215 -14.93 -8.83 2.03
N ALA A 216 -14.55 -7.56 2.11
CA ALA A 216 -15.44 -6.45 2.43
C ALA A 216 -14.88 -5.08 1.99
N TRP A 217 -15.78 -4.17 1.61
CA TRP A 217 -15.45 -2.79 1.24
C TRP A 217 -14.58 -2.05 2.27
N ARG A 218 -14.84 -2.27 3.57
CA ARG A 218 -14.05 -1.65 4.65
C ARG A 218 -12.55 -1.96 4.61
N ALA A 219 -12.15 -3.09 4.00
CA ALA A 219 -10.74 -3.43 3.83
C ALA A 219 -10.04 -2.46 2.86
N ILE A 220 -10.75 -1.97 1.84
CA ILE A 220 -10.23 -1.03 0.85
C ILE A 220 -9.86 0.30 1.50
N TRP A 221 -10.76 0.85 2.34
CA TRP A 221 -10.48 2.06 3.12
C TRP A 221 -9.28 1.87 4.05
N ARG A 222 -9.24 0.75 4.78
CA ARG A 222 -8.15 0.43 5.72
C ARG A 222 -6.78 0.39 5.03
N ILE A 223 -6.67 -0.30 3.90
CA ILE A 223 -5.41 -0.47 3.15
C ILE A 223 -5.00 0.86 2.48
N THR A 224 -5.98 1.64 2.00
CA THR A 224 -5.74 2.99 1.44
C THR A 224 -5.08 3.92 2.46
N ASN A 225 -5.38 3.78 3.75
CA ASN A 225 -4.73 4.57 4.80
C ASN A 225 -3.33 4.06 5.17
N GLN A 226 -3.05 2.76 5.00
CA GLN A 226 -1.70 2.22 5.22
C GLN A 226 -0.75 2.63 4.11
N VAL A 227 -1.21 2.73 2.85
CA VAL A 227 -0.30 2.82 1.70
C VAL A 227 0.46 4.14 1.64
N VAL A 228 -0.06 5.18 2.29
CA VAL A 228 0.57 6.50 2.39
C VAL A 228 2.02 6.39 2.89
N ALA A 229 2.25 5.66 3.99
CA ALA A 229 3.59 5.47 4.56
C ALA A 229 4.56 4.67 3.65
N HIS A 230 4.04 3.86 2.74
CA HIS A 230 4.83 2.96 1.89
C HIS A 230 5.04 3.48 0.47
N ALA A 231 4.11 4.27 -0.07
CA ALA A 231 4.05 4.67 -1.47
C ALA A 231 5.33 5.38 -1.98
N LYS A 232 5.98 6.16 -1.12
CA LYS A 232 7.23 6.89 -1.44
C LYS A 232 8.44 5.98 -1.70
N TYR A 233 8.36 4.71 -1.31
CA TYR A 233 9.41 3.72 -1.51
C TYR A 233 9.21 2.87 -2.77
N ASN A 234 8.12 3.10 -3.51
CA ASN A 234 7.91 2.43 -4.79
C ASN A 234 8.92 2.92 -5.83
N GLY A 235 9.35 2.00 -6.68
CA GLY A 235 10.19 2.27 -7.83
C GLY A 235 10.43 0.99 -8.64
N PRO A 236 11.14 1.07 -9.78
CA PRO A 236 11.44 -0.11 -10.56
C PRO A 236 12.13 -1.18 -9.69
N GLY A 237 11.53 -2.35 -9.57
CA GLY A 237 12.02 -3.45 -8.73
C GLY A 237 11.55 -3.47 -7.29
N ALA A 238 10.71 -2.51 -6.87
CA ALA A 238 10.30 -2.36 -5.48
C ALA A 238 8.87 -1.82 -5.40
N PHE A 239 7.91 -2.68 -5.01
CA PHE A 239 6.49 -2.33 -4.98
C PHE A 239 5.82 -2.65 -3.64
N ALA A 240 5.19 -1.67 -3.01
CA ALA A 240 4.32 -1.88 -1.87
C ALA A 240 3.14 -2.81 -2.27
N ASP A 241 3.04 -3.93 -1.58
CA ASP A 241 2.03 -4.97 -1.84
C ASP A 241 0.83 -4.77 -0.91
N MET A 242 -0.23 -4.21 -1.47
CA MET A 242 -1.52 -3.94 -0.84
C MET A 242 -2.39 -5.20 -0.74
N ASP A 243 -1.81 -6.37 -1.00
CA ASP A 243 -2.43 -7.70 -1.01
C ASP A 243 -3.28 -8.00 -2.24
N MET A 244 -3.67 -9.27 -2.35
CA MET A 244 -4.33 -9.85 -3.53
C MET A 244 -5.70 -9.22 -3.84
N LEU A 245 -6.06 -9.23 -5.12
CA LEU A 245 -7.35 -8.74 -5.59
C LEU A 245 -8.49 -9.65 -5.10
N ILE A 246 -9.53 -9.04 -4.54
CA ILE A 246 -10.79 -9.72 -4.14
C ILE A 246 -11.89 -9.61 -5.22
N ILE A 247 -11.50 -9.21 -6.44
CA ILE A 247 -12.38 -9.06 -7.61
C ILE A 247 -12.86 -10.44 -8.07
N GLY A 248 -14.15 -10.56 -8.38
CA GLY A 248 -14.77 -11.81 -8.81
C GLY A 248 -15.08 -12.79 -7.66
N LEU A 249 -14.86 -12.40 -6.40
CA LEU A 249 -15.20 -13.21 -5.22
C LEU A 249 -16.64 -13.00 -4.73
N GLY A 250 -17.39 -12.06 -5.32
CA GLY A 250 -18.73 -11.68 -4.86
C GLY A 250 -18.73 -10.91 -3.53
N ALA A 251 -17.59 -10.33 -3.15
CA ALA A 251 -17.40 -9.58 -1.92
C ALA A 251 -17.73 -8.08 -2.04
N LEU A 252 -17.68 -7.56 -3.26
CA LEU A 252 -17.79 -6.16 -3.61
C LEU A 252 -18.85 -6.00 -4.72
N SER A 253 -19.46 -4.82 -4.82
CA SER A 253 -20.19 -4.43 -6.03
C SER A 253 -19.23 -4.23 -7.22
N HIS A 254 -19.72 -4.24 -8.46
CA HIS A 254 -18.83 -3.99 -9.61
C HIS A 254 -18.21 -2.59 -9.62
N ASP A 255 -18.90 -1.58 -9.09
CA ASP A 255 -18.32 -0.24 -8.92
C ASP A 255 -17.22 -0.23 -7.85
N GLU A 256 -17.41 -0.96 -6.74
CA GLU A 256 -16.36 -1.17 -5.74
C GLU A 256 -15.19 -2.00 -6.28
N GLU A 257 -15.43 -2.98 -7.18
CA GLU A 257 -14.37 -3.72 -7.88
C GLU A 257 -13.57 -2.81 -8.82
N ARG A 258 -14.23 -1.88 -9.55
CA ARG A 258 -13.56 -0.85 -10.35
C ARG A 258 -12.73 0.08 -9.48
N PHE A 259 -13.27 0.52 -8.35
CA PHE A 259 -12.52 1.30 -7.37
C PHE A 259 -11.29 0.55 -6.90
N HIS A 260 -11.46 -0.70 -6.46
CA HIS A 260 -10.40 -1.56 -5.96
C HIS A 260 -9.27 -1.73 -7.00
N PHE A 261 -9.63 -2.13 -8.23
CA PHE A 261 -8.66 -2.31 -9.30
C PHE A 261 -7.94 -1.01 -9.69
N GLY A 262 -8.71 0.07 -9.86
CA GLY A 262 -8.19 1.37 -10.22
C GLY A 262 -7.25 1.92 -9.16
N PHE A 263 -7.58 1.79 -7.88
CA PHE A 263 -6.75 2.27 -6.79
C PHE A 263 -5.44 1.48 -6.67
N TRP A 264 -5.49 0.13 -6.70
CA TRP A 264 -4.28 -0.71 -6.72
C TRP A 264 -3.37 -0.37 -7.90
N SER A 265 -3.98 -0.05 -9.04
CA SER A 265 -3.26 0.39 -10.23
C SER A 265 -2.49 1.71 -10.01
N MET A 266 -3.11 2.75 -9.47
CA MET A 266 -2.42 4.04 -9.21
C MET A 266 -1.31 3.92 -8.18
N MET A 267 -1.47 2.99 -7.24
CA MET A 267 -0.48 2.75 -6.19
C MET A 267 0.66 1.83 -6.64
N LYS A 268 0.66 1.36 -7.89
CA LYS A 268 1.66 0.42 -8.43
C LYS A 268 1.78 -0.86 -7.60
N SER A 269 0.68 -1.30 -7.00
CA SER A 269 0.66 -2.55 -6.26
C SER A 269 0.68 -3.74 -7.22
N PRO A 270 1.21 -4.91 -6.82
CA PRO A 270 1.04 -6.13 -7.62
C PRO A 270 -0.44 -6.40 -7.93
N LEU A 271 -0.75 -6.74 -9.18
CA LEU A 271 -2.11 -7.13 -9.58
C LEU A 271 -2.22 -8.64 -9.59
N ILE A 272 -2.36 -9.21 -8.39
CA ILE A 272 -2.47 -10.66 -8.18
C ILE A 272 -3.95 -11.02 -7.98
N ILE A 273 -4.52 -11.74 -8.94
CA ILE A 273 -5.92 -12.18 -8.91
C ILE A 273 -6.09 -13.25 -7.82
N GLY A 274 -7.06 -13.04 -6.92
CA GLY A 274 -7.45 -14.02 -5.91
C GLY A 274 -8.71 -14.82 -6.24
N GLY A 275 -9.46 -14.41 -7.28
CA GLY A 275 -10.66 -15.09 -7.77
C GLY A 275 -10.38 -16.30 -8.66
N VAL A 276 -11.42 -17.06 -9.00
CA VAL A 276 -11.30 -18.22 -9.91
C VAL A 276 -11.16 -17.74 -11.35
N MET A 277 -10.17 -18.25 -12.10
CA MET A 277 -10.00 -18.01 -13.53
C MET A 277 -10.73 -19.08 -14.36
N ASP A 278 -12.06 -19.10 -14.26
CA ASP A 278 -12.93 -19.98 -15.06
C ASP A 278 -14.16 -19.18 -15.51
N ALA A 279 -14.35 -19.03 -16.83
CA ALA A 279 -15.47 -18.26 -17.43
C ALA A 279 -16.86 -18.71 -16.95
N LYS A 280 -17.02 -19.94 -16.45
CA LYS A 280 -18.30 -20.41 -15.92
C LYS A 280 -18.58 -19.96 -14.49
N GLN A 281 -17.55 -19.53 -13.77
CA GLN A 281 -17.61 -19.22 -12.35
C GLN A 281 -17.40 -17.74 -12.07
N ILE A 282 -16.45 -17.11 -12.75
CA ILE A 282 -16.18 -15.69 -12.57
C ILE A 282 -17.22 -14.82 -13.30
N PRO A 283 -17.75 -13.76 -12.67
CA PRO A 283 -18.61 -12.81 -13.36
C PRO A 283 -17.91 -12.15 -14.54
N ALA A 284 -18.63 -11.99 -15.66
CA ALA A 284 -18.09 -11.37 -16.88
C ALA A 284 -17.62 -9.93 -16.62
N GLU A 285 -18.37 -9.15 -15.84
CA GLU A 285 -18.01 -7.77 -15.51
C GLU A 285 -16.73 -7.69 -14.67
N SER A 286 -16.50 -8.63 -13.75
CA SER A 286 -15.24 -8.72 -13.00
C SER A 286 -14.05 -9.03 -13.91
N LEU A 287 -14.24 -9.85 -14.96
CA LEU A 287 -13.21 -10.07 -16.00
C LEU A 287 -12.96 -8.80 -16.81
N GLU A 288 -14.01 -8.09 -17.23
CA GLU A 288 -13.90 -6.82 -17.96
C GLU A 288 -13.08 -5.80 -17.15
N ILE A 289 -13.38 -5.66 -15.85
CA ILE A 289 -12.65 -4.79 -14.92
C ILE A 289 -11.16 -5.12 -14.90
N MET A 290 -10.81 -6.38 -14.63
CA MET A 290 -9.40 -6.80 -14.53
C MET A 290 -8.70 -6.85 -15.90
N SER A 291 -9.44 -6.82 -17.00
CA SER A 291 -8.88 -6.81 -18.36
C SER A 291 -8.70 -5.41 -18.97
N ASN A 292 -9.08 -4.35 -18.23
CA ASN A 292 -9.00 -2.98 -18.72
C ASN A 292 -7.54 -2.55 -18.95
N LYS A 293 -7.14 -2.50 -20.23
CA LYS A 293 -5.78 -2.16 -20.67
C LYS A 293 -5.34 -0.75 -20.29
N GLU A 294 -6.25 0.21 -20.19
CA GLU A 294 -5.91 1.59 -19.82
C GLU A 294 -5.57 1.67 -18.32
N VAL A 295 -6.31 0.95 -17.48
CA VAL A 295 -6.03 0.84 -16.04
C VAL A 295 -4.76 0.03 -15.79
N ILE A 296 -4.55 -1.08 -16.52
CA ILE A 296 -3.30 -1.85 -16.44
C ILE A 296 -2.10 -0.99 -16.86
N ALA A 297 -2.23 -0.15 -17.90
CA ALA A 297 -1.15 0.73 -18.35
C ALA A 297 -0.76 1.79 -17.31
N ILE A 298 -1.69 2.21 -16.43
CA ILE A 298 -1.34 3.02 -15.26
C ILE A 298 -0.46 2.18 -14.32
N ASN A 299 -0.89 0.98 -13.92
CA ASN A 299 -0.12 0.11 -13.02
C ASN A 299 1.28 -0.21 -13.56
N GLN A 300 1.37 -0.51 -14.85
CA GLN A 300 2.57 -0.93 -15.57
C GLN A 300 3.38 0.26 -16.13
N ASP A 301 3.08 1.50 -15.74
CA ASP A 301 3.85 2.66 -16.18
C ASP A 301 5.31 2.55 -15.71
N PRO A 302 6.31 2.73 -16.60
CA PRO A 302 7.72 2.46 -16.29
C PRO A 302 8.34 3.45 -15.30
N LEU A 303 7.66 4.55 -14.96
CA LEU A 303 8.10 5.44 -13.89
C LEU A 303 7.98 4.74 -12.51
N ALA A 304 7.08 3.77 -12.38
CA ALA A 304 6.85 3.01 -11.15
C ALA A 304 6.57 3.87 -9.90
N GLU A 305 6.15 5.13 -10.10
CA GLU A 305 5.84 6.07 -9.01
C GLU A 305 4.38 5.93 -8.61
N ALA A 306 4.13 5.65 -7.33
CA ALA A 306 2.77 5.61 -6.78
C ALA A 306 2.13 6.99 -6.71
N ALA A 307 0.81 7.05 -6.85
CA ALA A 307 0.04 8.24 -6.53
C ALA A 307 0.15 8.61 -5.04
N LYS A 308 -0.15 9.87 -4.72
CA LYS A 308 -0.17 10.42 -3.36
C LYS A 308 -1.54 10.98 -3.04
N LEU A 309 -1.93 10.91 -1.78
CA LEU A 309 -3.11 11.61 -1.27
C LEU A 309 -2.85 13.11 -1.35
N VAL A 310 -3.60 13.81 -2.20
CA VAL A 310 -3.44 15.24 -2.44
C VAL A 310 -4.23 16.03 -1.42
N ILE A 311 -5.50 15.70 -1.25
CA ILE A 311 -6.41 16.34 -0.30
C ILE A 311 -7.50 15.35 0.10
N ARG A 312 -7.94 15.46 1.35
CA ARG A 312 -8.99 14.62 1.93
C ARG A 312 -10.14 15.46 2.43
N TYR A 313 -11.37 14.97 2.26
CA TYR A 313 -12.60 15.52 2.82
C TYR A 313 -13.30 14.47 3.68
N THR A 314 -12.86 14.33 4.93
CA THR A 314 -13.23 13.20 5.79
C THR A 314 -14.72 13.11 6.14
N GLU A 315 -15.38 14.23 6.40
CA GLU A 315 -16.81 14.23 6.74
C GLU A 315 -17.70 14.24 5.49
N GLU A 316 -17.20 14.76 4.37
CA GLU A 316 -17.86 14.68 3.08
C GLU A 316 -17.58 13.36 2.33
N GLU A 317 -16.68 12.53 2.86
CA GLU A 317 -16.38 11.18 2.39
C GLU A 317 -15.90 11.16 0.92
N TRP A 318 -14.94 12.01 0.58
CA TRP A 318 -14.25 11.97 -0.72
C TRP A 318 -12.79 12.42 -0.63
N ASP A 319 -11.95 11.92 -1.53
CA ASP A 319 -10.51 12.20 -1.57
C ASP A 319 -10.05 12.51 -3.00
N VAL A 320 -8.92 13.21 -3.13
CA VAL A 320 -8.19 13.36 -4.39
C VAL A 320 -6.81 12.73 -4.25
N TRP A 321 -6.46 11.87 -5.19
CA TRP A 321 -5.13 11.28 -5.32
C TRP A 321 -4.52 11.63 -6.68
N ALA A 322 -3.21 11.85 -6.72
CA ALA A 322 -2.52 12.07 -7.99
C ALA A 322 -1.08 11.57 -7.96
N GLY A 323 -0.60 11.12 -9.11
CA GLY A 323 0.77 10.61 -9.28
C GLY A 323 1.32 10.95 -10.65
N ASN A 324 2.64 11.04 -10.77
CA ASN A 324 3.28 11.20 -12.06
C ASN A 324 3.24 9.87 -12.83
N LEU A 325 3.16 9.98 -14.15
CA LEU A 325 3.36 8.88 -15.07
C LEU A 325 4.47 9.28 -16.06
N SER A 326 5.07 8.28 -16.70
CA SER A 326 6.05 8.48 -17.77
C SER A 326 5.51 9.39 -18.88
N SER A 327 6.43 10.05 -19.59
CA SER A 327 6.12 10.97 -20.69
C SER A 327 5.34 12.23 -20.27
N ASN A 328 5.67 12.78 -19.10
CA ASN A 328 5.07 14.01 -18.55
C ASN A 328 3.54 13.94 -18.42
N ARG A 329 3.03 12.74 -18.11
CA ARG A 329 1.61 12.50 -17.81
C ARG A 329 1.40 12.46 -16.31
N LYS A 330 0.14 12.53 -15.89
CA LYS A 330 -0.26 12.29 -14.50
C LYS A 330 -1.46 11.36 -14.45
N VAL A 331 -1.61 10.60 -13.38
CA VAL A 331 -2.89 9.99 -13.02
C VAL A 331 -3.57 10.88 -11.98
N LEU A 332 -4.88 11.09 -12.14
CA LEU A 332 -5.75 11.77 -11.19
C LEU A 332 -6.88 10.82 -10.80
N GLY A 333 -7.02 10.53 -9.51
CA GLY A 333 -8.13 9.79 -8.94
C GLY A 333 -9.00 10.72 -8.09
N VAL A 334 -10.29 10.79 -8.39
CA VAL A 334 -11.29 11.45 -7.53
C VAL A 334 -12.22 10.38 -6.95
N LEU A 335 -12.17 10.21 -5.64
CA LEU A 335 -12.75 9.05 -4.94
C LEU A 335 -14.01 9.47 -4.21
N ASN A 336 -15.13 8.77 -4.44
CA ASN A 336 -16.33 8.87 -3.63
C ASN A 336 -16.39 7.69 -2.65
N TRP A 337 -16.30 7.95 -1.35
CA TRP A 337 -16.44 6.91 -0.31
C TRP A 337 -17.88 6.70 0.13
N LYS A 338 -18.82 7.55 -0.29
CA LYS A 338 -20.23 7.45 0.08
C LYS A 338 -20.95 6.34 -0.66
N ASN A 339 -21.99 5.85 0.00
CA ASN A 339 -23.05 5.01 -0.59
C ASN A 339 -24.06 5.81 -1.44
N GLU A 340 -23.81 7.10 -1.69
CA GLU A 340 -24.67 7.99 -2.47
C GLU A 340 -23.87 8.73 -3.55
N THR A 341 -24.55 9.09 -4.64
CA THR A 341 -24.00 9.96 -5.68
C THR A 341 -23.70 11.34 -5.08
N GLN A 342 -22.53 11.91 -5.38
CA GLN A 342 -22.18 13.27 -4.97
C GLN A 342 -21.47 14.06 -6.08
N THR A 343 -21.66 15.38 -6.08
CA THR A 343 -20.89 16.30 -6.94
C THR A 343 -19.82 16.99 -6.11
N VAL A 344 -18.55 16.80 -6.47
CA VAL A 344 -17.39 17.34 -5.76
C VAL A 344 -16.64 18.36 -6.62
N LYS A 345 -15.99 19.33 -5.97
CA LYS A 345 -15.23 20.40 -6.62
C LYS A 345 -13.73 20.14 -6.47
N VAL A 346 -13.04 19.88 -7.56
CA VAL A 346 -11.60 19.61 -7.58
C VAL A 346 -10.85 20.81 -8.15
N ASP A 347 -9.94 21.38 -7.35
CA ASP A 347 -9.02 22.42 -7.77
C ASP A 347 -7.73 21.79 -8.32
N LEU A 348 -7.56 21.85 -9.65
CA LEU A 348 -6.40 21.23 -10.31
C LEU A 348 -5.07 21.91 -9.97
N SER A 349 -5.08 23.12 -9.41
CA SER A 349 -3.85 23.78 -8.99
C SER A 349 -3.13 23.01 -7.88
N LEU A 350 -3.86 22.25 -7.04
CA LEU A 350 -3.30 21.39 -5.99
C LEU A 350 -2.36 20.31 -6.54
N ILE A 351 -2.52 19.92 -7.80
CA ILE A 351 -1.66 18.96 -8.50
C ILE A 351 -0.74 19.63 -9.54
N GLY A 352 -0.66 20.97 -9.52
CA GLY A 352 0.17 21.77 -10.41
C GLY A 352 -0.35 21.87 -11.85
N VAL A 353 -1.65 21.68 -12.06
CA VAL A 353 -2.28 21.67 -13.40
C VAL A 353 -3.23 22.85 -13.54
N ASP A 354 -2.99 23.72 -14.54
CA ASP A 354 -3.97 24.74 -14.95
C ASP A 354 -5.00 24.12 -15.90
N LYS A 355 -4.52 23.39 -16.90
CA LYS A 355 -5.32 22.74 -17.93
C LYS A 355 -4.62 21.49 -18.44
N ALA A 356 -5.39 20.47 -18.79
CA ALA A 356 -4.87 19.25 -19.42
C ALA A 356 -5.89 18.62 -20.37
N ALA A 357 -5.39 17.87 -21.35
CA ALA A 357 -6.17 16.80 -21.96
C ALA A 357 -6.29 15.67 -20.94
N ALA A 358 -7.45 15.03 -20.83
CA ALA A 358 -7.71 13.97 -19.87
C ALA A 358 -8.35 12.77 -20.58
N ARG A 359 -7.97 11.57 -20.18
CA ARG A 359 -8.57 10.31 -20.61
C ARG A 359 -9.25 9.67 -19.42
N ASP A 360 -10.57 9.52 -19.45
CA ASP A 360 -11.30 8.69 -18.49
C ASP A 360 -11.13 7.22 -18.88
N VAL A 361 -10.38 6.48 -18.06
CA VAL A 361 -9.96 5.10 -18.39
C VAL A 361 -11.06 4.08 -18.18
N TRP A 362 -12.14 4.44 -17.49
CA TRP A 362 -13.31 3.58 -17.29
C TRP A 362 -14.41 3.88 -18.32
N ALA A 363 -14.64 5.17 -18.60
CA ALA A 363 -15.59 5.58 -19.63
C ALA A 363 -15.02 5.43 -21.06
N HIS A 364 -13.70 5.25 -21.18
CA HIS A 364 -12.98 5.26 -22.45
C HIS A 364 -13.25 6.55 -23.26
N GLU A 365 -13.28 7.68 -22.58
CA GLU A 365 -13.65 9.00 -23.13
C GLU A 365 -12.51 10.02 -22.98
N ASP A 366 -12.31 10.83 -24.03
CA ASP A 366 -11.36 11.95 -24.00
C ASP A 366 -12.07 13.24 -23.58
N LEU A 367 -11.43 13.97 -22.67
CA LEU A 367 -11.96 15.16 -22.01
C LEU A 367 -10.90 16.28 -22.05
N SER A 368 -11.35 17.51 -21.75
CA SER A 368 -10.46 18.63 -21.43
C SER A 368 -10.88 19.20 -20.09
N ILE A 369 -9.94 19.30 -19.16
CA ILE A 369 -10.18 19.82 -17.80
C ILE A 369 -9.32 21.04 -17.53
N SER A 370 -9.81 22.01 -16.75
CA SER A 370 -9.06 23.22 -16.40
C SER A 370 -9.54 23.90 -15.11
N GLY A 371 -8.62 24.46 -14.34
CA GLY A 371 -8.92 25.20 -13.12
C GLY A 371 -9.71 24.35 -12.11
N ILE A 372 -10.84 24.86 -11.65
CA ILE A 372 -11.75 24.13 -10.75
C ILE A 372 -12.77 23.36 -11.58
N GLN A 373 -12.91 22.06 -11.30
CA GLN A 373 -13.81 21.15 -12.01
C GLN A 373 -14.86 20.55 -11.08
N ASP A 374 -16.10 20.47 -11.55
CA ASP A 374 -17.16 19.72 -10.90
C ASP A 374 -17.15 18.27 -11.42
N PHE A 375 -17.02 17.30 -10.51
CA PHE A 375 -17.13 15.88 -10.82
C PHE A 375 -18.39 15.32 -10.17
N LYS A 376 -19.32 14.81 -10.98
CA LYS A 376 -20.42 13.98 -10.47
C LYS A 376 -19.93 12.53 -10.37
N LEU A 377 -19.94 11.99 -9.16
CA LEU A 377 -19.46 10.67 -8.81
C LEU A 377 -20.64 9.82 -8.31
N GLU A 378 -20.79 8.63 -8.86
CA GLU A 378 -21.72 7.62 -8.36
C GLU A 378 -21.22 6.98 -7.06
N PRO A 379 -22.06 6.24 -6.30
CA PRO A 379 -21.64 5.60 -5.05
C PRO A 379 -20.39 4.74 -5.23
N HIS A 380 -19.41 4.89 -4.33
CA HIS A 380 -18.15 4.13 -4.36
C HIS A 380 -17.34 4.27 -5.67
N GLU A 381 -17.58 5.33 -6.45
CA GLU A 381 -16.86 5.55 -7.70
C GLU A 381 -15.44 6.10 -7.47
N LEU A 382 -14.47 5.54 -8.21
CA LEU A 382 -13.17 6.16 -8.46
C LEU A 382 -13.17 6.71 -9.90
N ARG A 383 -13.33 8.03 -10.05
CA ARG A 383 -13.07 8.67 -11.34
C ARG A 383 -11.57 8.71 -11.57
N GLN A 384 -11.10 7.91 -12.52
CA GLN A 384 -9.67 7.75 -12.82
C GLN A 384 -9.34 8.38 -14.18
N LEU A 385 -8.52 9.43 -14.17
CA LEU A 385 -8.13 10.16 -15.36
C LEU A 385 -6.63 10.06 -15.59
N VAL A 386 -6.21 9.83 -16.84
CA VAL A 386 -4.83 10.06 -17.28
C VAL A 386 -4.74 11.43 -17.93
N LEU A 387 -3.95 12.31 -17.34
CA LEU A 387 -3.71 13.67 -17.81
C LEU A 387 -2.50 13.72 -18.73
N SER A 388 -2.64 14.45 -19.85
CA SER A 388 -1.60 14.69 -20.86
C SER A 388 -1.72 16.13 -21.37
N ASP A 389 -0.75 16.56 -22.19
CA ASP A 389 -0.67 17.94 -22.69
C ASP A 389 -0.87 19.00 -21.59
N ILE A 390 -0.23 18.73 -20.45
CA ILE A 390 -0.41 19.49 -19.21
C ILE A 390 0.14 20.90 -19.38
N SER A 391 -0.73 21.88 -19.24
CA SER A 391 -0.39 23.28 -18.98
C SER A 391 -0.21 23.45 -17.47
N PRO A 392 1.02 23.69 -16.99
CA PRO A 392 1.29 23.72 -15.55
C PRO A 392 0.85 25.04 -14.92
N THR A 393 0.49 24.98 -13.64
CA THR A 393 0.40 26.15 -12.75
C THR A 393 1.19 25.90 -11.47
N SER A 394 1.50 26.96 -10.72
CA SER A 394 2.05 26.79 -9.38
C SER A 394 0.93 26.34 -8.43
N PRO A 395 1.14 25.27 -7.64
CA PRO A 395 0.27 24.98 -6.52
C PRO A 395 0.21 26.14 -5.52
N PRO A 396 -0.85 26.21 -4.69
CA PRO A 396 -0.93 27.16 -3.58
C PRO A 396 0.35 27.11 -2.73
N LYS A 397 0.88 28.29 -2.39
CA LYS A 397 2.18 28.39 -1.69
C LYS A 397 1.95 28.60 -0.21
N ALA A 398 2.88 28.09 0.60
CA ALA A 398 2.92 28.41 2.02
C ALA A 398 3.08 29.92 2.23
N ALA A 399 2.04 30.56 2.78
CA ALA A 399 2.10 31.94 3.24
C ALA A 399 2.87 32.07 4.57
N GLY A 400 2.91 30.98 5.34
CA GLY A 400 3.65 30.86 6.60
C GLY A 400 3.62 29.43 7.13
N TYR A 401 4.54 29.14 8.05
CA TYR A 401 4.63 27.87 8.76
C TYR A 401 4.40 28.08 10.26
N TYR A 402 3.51 27.29 10.85
CA TYR A 402 3.12 27.36 12.26
C TYR A 402 3.61 26.09 12.96
N SER A 403 4.76 26.20 13.64
CA SER A 403 5.38 25.07 14.34
C SER A 403 4.63 24.74 15.62
N ALA A 404 4.37 23.46 15.86
CA ALA A 404 3.70 23.00 17.08
C ALA A 404 4.49 23.35 18.36
N GLN A 405 5.78 23.67 18.24
CA GLN A 405 6.59 24.19 19.35
C GLN A 405 6.10 25.55 19.88
N ASP A 406 5.47 26.36 19.02
CA ASP A 406 5.05 27.73 19.32
C ASP A 406 3.56 27.78 19.72
N ALA A 407 2.90 26.61 19.79
CA ALA A 407 1.51 26.49 20.18
C ALA A 407 1.31 26.63 21.69
N THR A 408 0.15 27.11 22.10
CA THR A 408 -0.33 27.01 23.47
C THR A 408 -0.94 25.62 23.69
N LEU A 409 -0.39 24.87 24.64
CA LEU A 409 -0.85 23.51 24.99
C LEU A 409 -1.72 23.54 26.24
N SER A 410 -2.78 22.73 26.28
CA SER A 410 -3.56 22.45 27.48
C SER A 410 -3.94 20.97 27.58
N GLY A 411 -4.30 20.53 28.79
CA GLY A 411 -4.64 19.13 29.06
C GLY A 411 -3.40 18.23 29.02
N SER A 412 -3.54 17.05 28.43
CA SER A 412 -2.47 16.05 28.30
C SER A 412 -1.47 16.30 27.16
N ALA A 413 -1.72 17.25 26.25
CA ALA A 413 -0.81 17.55 25.13
C ALA A 413 0.59 17.94 25.62
N SER A 414 1.62 17.36 24.99
CA SER A 414 3.01 17.57 25.40
C SER A 414 3.96 17.69 24.21
N LEU A 415 4.93 18.61 24.33
CA LEU A 415 5.98 18.81 23.34
C LEU A 415 7.07 17.73 23.49
N VAL A 416 7.46 17.14 22.38
CA VAL A 416 8.54 16.15 22.25
C VAL A 416 9.61 16.72 21.33
N ASN A 417 10.88 16.66 21.77
CA ASN A 417 12.03 16.96 20.92
C ASN A 417 12.46 15.68 20.21
N CYS A 418 12.62 15.75 18.89
CA CYS A 418 13.04 14.64 18.06
C CYS A 418 14.49 14.83 17.61
N LYS A 419 15.09 13.81 16.98
CA LYS A 419 16.42 13.95 16.37
C LYS A 419 16.38 14.87 15.15
N ASP A 420 17.55 15.31 14.69
CA ASP A 420 17.70 16.15 13.49
C ASP A 420 17.20 15.50 12.19
N THR A 421 16.92 14.20 12.19
CA THR A 421 16.37 13.45 11.05
C THR A 421 14.89 13.13 11.20
N GLU A 422 14.27 13.52 12.31
CA GLU A 422 12.92 13.11 12.73
C GLU A 422 12.02 14.34 12.89
N CYS A 423 10.69 14.12 12.88
CA CYS A 423 9.67 15.15 13.09
C CYS A 423 9.91 16.40 12.23
N LEU A 424 10.29 16.19 10.97
CA LEU A 424 10.53 17.24 10.01
C LEU A 424 9.22 18.01 9.72
N PRO A 425 9.30 19.34 9.48
CA PRO A 425 10.52 20.13 9.31
C PRO A 425 11.08 20.78 10.61
N THR A 426 10.45 20.58 11.77
CA THR A 426 10.76 21.36 12.98
C THR A 426 11.63 20.64 13.99
N HIS A 427 11.81 19.32 13.82
CA HIS A 427 12.44 18.42 14.79
C HIS A 427 11.70 18.37 16.13
N LYS A 428 10.43 18.77 16.14
CA LYS A 428 9.57 18.75 17.32
C LYS A 428 8.15 18.37 16.94
N LYS A 429 7.49 17.65 17.82
CA LYS A 429 6.08 17.31 17.68
C LYS A 429 5.35 17.51 18.99
N VAL A 430 4.05 17.69 18.91
CA VAL A 430 3.15 17.61 20.06
C VAL A 430 2.41 16.29 19.98
N GLY A 431 2.61 15.45 20.99
CA GLY A 431 1.90 14.19 21.16
C GLY A 431 0.96 14.22 22.36
N SER A 432 0.40 13.07 22.70
CA SER A 432 -0.58 12.92 23.79
C SER A 432 -1.80 13.85 23.63
N ILE A 433 -2.27 14.03 22.39
CA ILE A 433 -3.47 14.83 22.10
C ILE A 433 -4.70 13.95 22.35
N GLY A 434 -5.11 13.83 23.62
CA GLY A 434 -6.28 13.09 24.08
C GLY A 434 -7.55 13.94 24.17
N SER A 435 -8.62 13.39 24.74
CA SER A 435 -9.93 14.06 24.84
C SER A 435 -9.95 15.31 25.73
N ASP A 436 -8.97 15.46 26.61
CA ASP A 436 -8.78 16.64 27.47
C ASP A 436 -7.77 17.65 26.88
N ALA A 437 -7.11 17.30 25.77
CA ALA A 437 -6.00 18.05 25.22
C ALA A 437 -6.43 19.03 24.12
N LYS A 438 -5.73 20.16 24.04
CA LYS A 438 -5.89 21.16 22.96
C LYS A 438 -4.54 21.77 22.60
N VAL A 439 -4.26 21.87 21.31
CA VAL A 439 -3.09 22.56 20.76
C VAL A 439 -3.58 23.78 19.99
N THR A 440 -3.26 24.98 20.48
CA THR A 440 -3.82 26.24 19.96
C THR A 440 -2.75 27.14 19.39
N PHE A 441 -2.94 27.57 18.15
CA PHE A 441 -2.11 28.53 17.44
C PHE A 441 -2.84 29.85 17.34
N LYS A 442 -2.17 30.93 17.73
CA LYS A 442 -2.68 32.28 17.62
C LYS A 442 -1.91 33.04 16.56
N SER A 443 -2.50 34.14 16.12
CA SER A 443 -1.92 35.01 15.10
C SER A 443 -1.64 34.29 13.77
N VAL A 444 -2.59 33.43 13.38
CA VAL A 444 -2.53 32.75 12.10
C VAL A 444 -3.04 33.70 11.02
N SER A 445 -2.26 33.82 9.95
CA SER A 445 -2.49 34.75 8.85
C SER A 445 -3.26 34.08 7.72
N ALA A 446 -4.21 34.80 7.15
CA ALA A 446 -4.91 34.44 5.92
C ALA A 446 -5.09 35.67 5.03
N ALA A 447 -4.92 35.52 3.72
CA ALA A 447 -5.09 36.54 2.71
C ALA A 447 -6.56 36.84 2.39
N LYS A 448 -7.48 35.94 2.74
CA LYS A 448 -8.92 36.04 2.45
C LYS A 448 -9.79 35.56 3.63
N ASP A 449 -11.06 35.96 3.58
CA ASP A 449 -12.10 35.39 4.44
C ASP A 449 -12.56 34.03 3.88
N GLY A 450 -12.97 33.13 4.77
CA GLY A 450 -13.62 31.86 4.41
C GLY A 450 -12.67 30.66 4.34
N PRO A 451 -12.91 29.71 3.41
CA PRO A 451 -12.11 28.48 3.32
C PRO A 451 -10.66 28.70 2.86
N VAL A 452 -9.72 28.11 3.59
CA VAL A 452 -8.28 28.14 3.30
C VAL A 452 -7.70 26.72 3.37
N TYR A 453 -6.77 26.42 2.47
CA TYR A 453 -6.07 25.13 2.48
C TYR A 453 -5.01 25.13 3.58
N LEU A 454 -5.00 24.09 4.40
CA LEU A 454 -3.94 23.85 5.37
C LEU A 454 -3.17 22.60 4.97
N GLY A 455 -1.83 22.68 4.95
CA GLY A 455 -0.96 21.52 4.86
C GLY A 455 -0.49 21.12 6.26
N ILE A 456 -1.09 20.08 6.83
CA ILE A 456 -0.81 19.65 8.21
C ILE A 456 0.34 18.63 8.20
N ASP A 457 1.46 18.95 8.84
CA ASP A 457 2.53 18.01 9.09
C ASP A 457 2.25 17.22 10.37
N TYR A 458 2.08 15.91 10.22
CA TYR A 458 1.60 15.04 11.28
C TYR A 458 2.39 13.73 11.31
N ILE A 459 2.29 13.00 12.43
CA ILE A 459 2.85 11.66 12.57
C ILE A 459 1.75 10.71 13.06
N ASN A 460 1.56 9.62 12.32
CA ASN A 460 0.67 8.53 12.69
C ASN A 460 1.32 7.20 12.34
N HIS A 461 1.69 6.43 13.36
CA HIS A 461 2.16 5.06 13.24
C HIS A 461 1.26 4.10 14.05
N GLU A 462 -0.04 4.38 14.04
CA GLU A 462 -1.03 3.44 14.54
C GLU A 462 -1.27 2.37 13.49
N TYR A 463 -0.60 1.24 13.68
CA TYR A 463 -0.72 0.08 12.83
C TYR A 463 -1.57 -0.98 13.52
N HIS A 464 -2.68 -1.35 12.88
CA HIS A 464 -3.55 -2.40 13.37
C HIS A 464 -3.26 -3.75 12.69
N HIS A 465 -2.85 -4.74 13.48
CA HIS A 465 -2.53 -6.09 12.99
C HIS A 465 -3.70 -7.07 13.07
N THR A 466 -4.73 -6.76 13.86
CA THR A 466 -5.88 -7.64 14.03
C THR A 466 -6.90 -7.43 12.93
N ILE A 467 -7.58 -8.52 12.54
CA ILE A 467 -8.77 -8.43 11.68
C ILE A 467 -9.96 -8.02 12.57
N GLY A 468 -9.80 -6.95 13.35
CA GLY A 468 -10.87 -6.35 14.14
C GLY A 468 -11.89 -5.66 13.22
N ASP A 469 -13.13 -5.50 13.69
CA ASP A 469 -14.23 -5.13 12.80
C ASP A 469 -14.18 -3.69 12.26
N TRP A 470 -13.38 -2.78 12.84
CA TRP A 470 -13.47 -1.34 12.52
C TRP A 470 -12.15 -0.55 12.56
N GLU A 471 -11.01 -1.24 12.53
CA GLU A 471 -9.70 -0.57 12.53
C GLU A 471 -9.41 0.01 11.14
N THR A 472 -9.17 1.33 11.07
CA THR A 472 -9.07 2.07 9.79
C THR A 472 -7.64 2.41 9.39
N ASN A 473 -6.66 2.17 10.27
CA ASN A 473 -5.27 2.63 10.12
C ASN A 473 -5.17 4.15 9.89
N SER A 474 -6.08 4.88 10.53
CA SER A 474 -6.09 6.34 10.54
C SER A 474 -6.43 6.83 11.94
N ARG A 475 -5.87 7.98 12.33
CA ARG A 475 -6.26 8.70 13.55
C ARG A 475 -7.09 9.92 13.21
N ASN A 476 -8.04 10.25 14.07
CA ASN A 476 -8.91 11.41 13.87
C ASN A 476 -8.41 12.62 14.67
N MET A 477 -8.40 13.78 14.03
CA MET A 477 -8.18 15.08 14.68
C MET A 477 -9.32 16.03 14.32
N SER A 478 -9.77 16.80 15.31
CA SER A 478 -10.75 17.86 15.11
C SER A 478 -10.04 19.21 15.04
N ILE A 479 -10.39 20.02 14.04
CA ILE A 479 -9.77 21.32 13.77
C ILE A 479 -10.85 22.40 13.76
N SER A 480 -10.65 23.47 14.53
CA SER A 480 -11.51 24.65 14.53
C SER A 480 -10.73 25.93 14.31
N VAL A 481 -11.42 26.93 13.74
CA VAL A 481 -10.87 28.26 13.47
C VAL A 481 -11.76 29.31 14.13
N ASN A 482 -11.17 30.26 14.84
CA ASN A 482 -11.84 31.39 15.47
C ASN A 482 -13.01 31.00 16.41
N GLY A 483 -12.89 29.84 17.08
CA GLY A 483 -13.89 29.34 18.00
C GLY A 483 -15.18 28.82 17.35
N GLN A 484 -15.19 28.62 16.02
CA GLN A 484 -16.27 27.93 15.33
C GLN A 484 -16.28 26.43 15.64
N ASP A 485 -17.34 25.74 15.20
CA ASP A 485 -17.46 24.29 15.35
C ASP A 485 -16.28 23.57 14.70
N ALA A 486 -15.74 22.58 15.41
CA ALA A 486 -14.60 21.82 14.93
C ALA A 486 -15.03 20.77 13.90
N LYS A 487 -14.27 20.65 12.83
CA LYS A 487 -14.45 19.63 11.80
C LYS A 487 -13.47 18.47 11.99
N ARG A 488 -13.91 17.23 11.82
CA ARG A 488 -13.08 16.02 11.93
C ARG A 488 -12.32 15.74 10.63
N TRP A 489 -11.07 15.31 10.78
CA TRP A 489 -10.20 14.85 9.70
C TRP A 489 -9.53 13.54 10.08
N ALA A 490 -9.49 12.58 9.15
CA ALA A 490 -8.90 11.26 9.30
C ALA A 490 -7.52 11.24 8.65
N PHE A 491 -6.49 11.13 9.49
CA PHE A 491 -5.08 11.14 9.11
C PHE A 491 -4.57 9.71 8.90
N PRO A 492 -4.15 9.33 7.68
CA PRO A 492 -3.64 7.99 7.38
C PRO A 492 -2.31 7.72 8.10
N ASN A 493 -1.72 6.53 7.96
CA ASN A 493 -0.34 6.32 8.42
C ASN A 493 0.63 7.26 7.67
N ALA A 494 1.63 7.78 8.38
CA ALA A 494 2.55 8.79 7.84
C ALA A 494 3.93 8.21 7.47
N GLY A 495 4.42 7.26 8.25
CA GLY A 495 5.79 6.76 8.12
C GLY A 495 6.05 5.44 8.82
N GLY A 496 7.32 5.06 8.84
CA GLY A 496 7.84 3.80 9.35
C GLY A 496 7.83 3.68 10.87
N ASP A 497 7.66 4.78 11.62
CA ASP A 497 7.64 4.80 13.08
C ASP A 497 6.87 6.03 13.62
N TRP A 498 6.85 6.22 14.95
CA TRP A 498 6.25 7.39 15.60
C TRP A 498 7.09 8.67 15.50
N PHE A 499 8.09 8.76 14.63
CA PHE A 499 8.95 9.93 14.45
C PHE A 499 9.07 10.39 12.98
N GLU A 500 8.67 9.54 12.03
CA GLU A 500 8.54 9.87 10.62
C GLU A 500 7.14 10.42 10.30
N GLY A 501 7.10 11.67 9.82
CA GLY A 501 5.86 12.37 9.47
C GLY A 501 5.58 12.41 7.98
N ASP A 502 4.34 12.82 7.66
CA ASP A 502 3.88 13.14 6.32
C ASP A 502 2.96 14.36 6.40
N ARG A 503 2.55 14.87 5.24
CA ARG A 503 1.69 16.05 5.12
C ARG A 503 0.33 15.67 4.54
N LEU A 504 -0.74 16.07 5.23
CA LEU A 504 -2.11 16.00 4.71
C LEU A 504 -2.62 17.41 4.42
N THR A 505 -3.03 17.66 3.16
CA THR A 505 -3.77 18.88 2.83
C THR A 505 -5.26 18.69 3.11
N ILE A 506 -5.86 19.72 3.71
CA ILE A 506 -7.29 19.81 4.03
C ILE A 506 -7.81 21.22 3.74
N LEU A 507 -9.11 21.37 3.54
CA LEU A 507 -9.76 22.68 3.36
C LEU A 507 -10.55 23.05 4.62
N VAL A 508 -10.15 24.12 5.30
CA VAL A 508 -10.73 24.54 6.59
C VAL A 508 -11.37 25.91 6.45
N ASP A 509 -12.62 26.04 6.88
CA ASP A 509 -13.38 27.29 6.85
C ASP A 509 -13.25 28.07 8.18
N GLY A 510 -13.76 29.30 8.20
CA GLY A 510 -13.82 30.15 9.40
C GLY A 510 -12.69 31.18 9.49
N PHE A 511 -11.75 31.21 8.54
CA PHE A 511 -10.69 32.21 8.51
C PHE A 511 -11.24 33.61 8.20
N LYS A 512 -10.58 34.60 8.78
CA LYS A 512 -10.73 36.03 8.50
C LYS A 512 -9.44 36.56 7.93
N LYS A 513 -9.54 37.42 6.92
CA LYS A 513 -8.41 38.10 6.33
C LYS A 513 -7.65 38.89 7.41
N GLY A 514 -6.33 38.72 7.43
CA GLY A 514 -5.44 39.30 8.43
C GLY A 514 -4.72 38.23 9.24
N ASP A 515 -4.09 38.64 10.33
CA ASP A 515 -3.10 37.89 11.13
C ASP A 515 -3.60 37.56 12.54
N ASN A 516 -4.91 37.55 12.75
CA ASN A 516 -5.52 37.39 14.09
C ASN A 516 -6.35 36.12 14.23
N ASN A 517 -6.18 35.14 13.33
CA ASN A 517 -6.92 33.90 13.43
C ASN A 517 -6.36 33.03 14.56
N GLU A 518 -7.26 32.34 15.27
CA GLU A 518 -6.93 31.25 16.18
C GLU A 518 -7.27 29.93 15.51
N VAL A 519 -6.32 29.00 15.45
CA VAL A 519 -6.53 27.63 14.94
C VAL A 519 -6.26 26.66 16.08
N ALA A 520 -7.21 25.76 16.32
CA ALA A 520 -7.12 24.78 17.39
C ALA A 520 -7.24 23.35 16.88
N PHE A 521 -6.41 22.48 17.43
CA PHE A 521 -6.36 21.05 17.14
C PHE A 521 -6.68 20.27 18.41
N THR A 522 -7.63 19.33 18.33
CA THR A 522 -8.05 18.48 19.44
C THR A 522 -8.23 17.03 18.98
N ALA A 523 -8.30 16.10 19.93
CA ALA A 523 -8.83 14.76 19.63
C ALA A 523 -10.28 14.86 19.13
N SER A 524 -10.71 13.86 18.35
CA SER A 524 -12.08 13.79 17.88
C SER A 524 -13.06 13.43 18.99
N ALA A 525 -14.28 13.99 18.92
CA ALA A 525 -15.35 13.71 19.87
C ALA A 525 -15.77 12.22 19.89
N SER A 526 -15.50 11.46 18.82
CA SER A 526 -15.76 10.01 18.76
C SER A 526 -14.81 9.17 19.61
N GLY A 527 -13.84 9.80 20.31
CA GLY A 527 -12.84 9.14 21.16
C GLY A 527 -11.51 8.86 20.46
N GLY A 528 -10.53 8.38 21.23
CA GLY A 528 -9.18 8.06 20.76
C GLY A 528 -8.18 9.21 20.88
N TRP A 529 -6.92 8.90 20.57
CA TRP A 529 -5.84 9.89 20.48
C TRP A 529 -5.78 10.47 19.07
N ALA A 530 -5.53 11.77 18.95
CA ALA A 530 -5.19 12.36 17.65
C ALA A 530 -3.80 11.86 17.19
N PRO A 531 -3.45 12.00 15.90
CA PRO A 531 -2.05 11.83 15.51
C PRO A 531 -1.20 12.93 16.14
N ASP A 532 0.11 12.72 16.22
CA ASP A 532 1.01 13.74 16.73
C ASP A 532 1.12 14.88 15.70
N LEU A 533 1.22 16.13 16.17
CA LEU A 533 1.26 17.33 15.34
C LEU A 533 2.67 17.92 15.31
N VAL A 534 3.25 18.06 14.12
CA VAL A 534 4.55 18.75 13.93
C VAL A 534 4.34 20.25 13.69
N GLY A 535 3.30 20.59 12.94
CA GLY A 535 2.92 21.96 12.61
C GLY A 535 2.02 21.98 11.38
N PHE A 536 1.80 23.16 10.81
CA PHE A 536 1.07 23.28 9.56
C PHE A 536 1.43 24.54 8.77
N GLU A 537 1.12 24.50 7.48
CA GLU A 537 1.18 25.65 6.58
C GLU A 537 -0.21 26.14 6.23
N VAL A 538 -0.33 27.45 6.06
CA VAL A 538 -1.47 28.08 5.38
C VAL A 538 -1.10 28.24 3.91
N LEU A 539 -1.87 27.62 3.01
CA LEU A 539 -1.57 27.55 1.58
C LEU A 539 -2.50 28.49 0.79
N GLU A 540 -1.92 29.48 0.10
CA GLU A 540 -2.65 30.57 -0.59
C GLU A 540 -2.07 30.94 -1.96
#